data_AF-A0A2J4G7Y7-F1
#
_entry.id   AF-A0A2J4G7Y7-F1
#
_cell.length_a   1.000
_cell.length_b   1.000
_cell.length_c   1.000
_cell.angle_alpha   90.00
_cell.angle_beta   90.00
_cell.angle_gamma   90.00
#
_symmetry.space_group_name_H-M   'P 1'
#
loop_
_entity.id
_entity.type
_entity.pdbx_description
1 polymer ?
#
loop_
_entity_poly.entity_id
_entity_poly.type
_entity_poly.pdbx_seq_one_letter_code
_entity_poly.pdbx_strand_id
1 'polypeptide(L)'
;MPRNLAISLVVEVGELLELLQWKTDEEILEYLRQGEGMAMASQELADVAIYLLLLAHELGVDLEQAILEKLKLNEQRYPAEKVKGRYVKYTALQGEERRSPEGSGQG
;
A
#
# COMPACT_ATOMS: atom_id res chain seq x y z
N MET A 1 7.87 22.90 12.74
CA MET A 1 6.71 23.64 12.18
C MET A 1 5.83 22.70 11.38
N PRO A 2 4.53 22.56 11.72
CA PRO A 2 3.62 21.61 11.08
C PRO A 2 3.54 21.73 9.56
N ARG A 3 3.61 22.96 9.03
CA ARG A 3 3.58 23.22 7.58
C ARG A 3 4.69 22.47 6.84
N ASN A 4 5.92 22.49 7.38
CA ASN A 4 7.07 21.89 6.70
C ASN A 4 6.98 20.36 6.72
N LEU A 5 6.48 19.80 7.82
CA LEU A 5 6.24 18.35 7.93
C LEU A 5 5.12 17.91 6.98
N ALA A 6 4.05 18.69 6.84
CA ALA A 6 3.00 18.42 5.87
C ALA A 6 3.49 18.52 4.42
N ILE A 7 4.37 19.48 4.11
CA ILE A 7 5.02 19.56 2.79
C ILE A 7 5.88 18.32 2.55
N SER A 8 6.70 17.92 3.54
CA SER A 8 7.58 16.75 3.41
C SER A 8 6.77 15.47 3.20
N LEU A 9 5.68 15.28 3.96
CA LEU A 9 4.74 14.18 3.75
C LEU A 9 4.19 14.12 2.31
N VAL A 10 3.87 15.27 1.72
CA VAL A 10 3.39 15.32 0.32
C VAL A 10 4.51 14.97 -0.67
N VAL A 11 5.75 15.36 -0.39
CA VAL A 11 6.91 14.97 -1.20
C VAL A 11 7.07 13.46 -1.21
N GLU A 12 7.10 12.80 -0.04
CA GLU A 12 7.27 11.34 0.03
C GLU A 12 6.12 10.56 -0.62
N VAL A 13 4.88 11.08 -0.52
CA VAL A 13 3.75 10.53 -1.27
C VAL A 13 3.95 10.70 -2.79
N GLY A 14 4.58 11.79 -3.20
CA GLY A 14 5.00 12.03 -4.58
C GLY A 14 6.04 11.00 -5.03
N GLU A 15 7.10 10.78 -4.25
CA GLU A 15 8.15 9.79 -4.55
C GLU A 15 7.57 8.37 -4.65
N LEU A 16 6.67 7.98 -3.74
CA LEU A 16 5.90 6.72 -3.85
C LEU A 16 5.07 6.66 -5.15
N LEU A 17 4.43 7.77 -5.54
CA LEU A 17 3.65 7.82 -6.77
C LEU A 17 4.55 7.70 -8.01
N GLU A 18 5.75 8.27 -7.98
CA GLU A 18 6.69 8.22 -9.10
C GLU A 18 7.09 6.78 -9.47
N LEU A 19 7.18 5.89 -8.47
CA LEU A 19 7.42 4.46 -8.69
C LEU A 19 6.33 3.81 -9.57
N LEU A 20 5.10 4.33 -9.51
CA LEU A 20 3.90 3.71 -10.06
C LEU A 20 3.33 4.43 -11.29
N GLN A 21 3.55 5.74 -11.43
CA GLN A 21 2.79 6.64 -12.32
C GLN A 21 2.75 6.24 -13.81
N TRP A 22 3.77 5.54 -14.31
CA TRP A 22 3.89 5.17 -15.74
C TRP A 22 3.58 3.69 -16.01
N LYS A 23 3.11 2.96 -15.01
CA LYS A 23 2.88 1.51 -15.09
C LYS A 23 1.37 1.20 -15.09
N THR A 24 0.96 0.16 -15.82
CA THR A 24 -0.38 -0.43 -15.64
C THR A 24 -0.46 -1.21 -14.33
N ASP A 25 -1.67 -1.60 -13.91
CA ASP A 25 -1.88 -2.42 -12.71
C ASP A 25 -1.07 -3.73 -12.75
N GLU A 26 -1.01 -4.39 -13.92
CA GLU A 26 -0.23 -5.61 -14.12
C GLU A 26 1.28 -5.36 -14.04
N GLU A 27 1.76 -4.25 -14.62
CA GLU A 27 3.17 -3.86 -14.57
C GLU A 27 3.60 -3.47 -13.15
N ILE A 28 2.72 -2.83 -12.37
CA ILE A 28 2.95 -2.54 -10.96
C ILE A 28 3.11 -3.84 -10.18
N LEU A 29 2.19 -4.80 -10.37
CA LEU A 29 2.25 -6.09 -9.68
C LEU A 29 3.54 -6.84 -9.99
N GLU A 30 3.98 -6.84 -11.25
CA GLU A 30 5.22 -7.48 -11.63
C GLU A 30 6.45 -6.73 -11.07
N TYR A 31 6.45 -5.40 -11.15
CA TYR A 31 7.50 -4.57 -10.57
C TYR A 31 7.65 -4.79 -9.05
N LEU A 32 6.55 -4.90 -8.31
CA LEU A 32 6.56 -5.17 -6.87
C LEU A 32 6.96 -6.62 -6.52
N ARG A 33 6.88 -7.57 -7.46
CA ARG A 33 7.43 -8.92 -7.27
C ARG A 33 8.95 -8.93 -7.43
N GLN A 34 9.52 -7.94 -8.10
CA GLN A 34 10.97 -7.77 -8.18
C GLN A 34 11.48 -7.25 -6.84
N GLY A 35 12.59 -7.83 -6.35
CA GLY A 35 13.15 -7.45 -5.04
C GLY A 35 13.52 -5.97 -4.95
N GLU A 36 13.95 -5.35 -6.05
CA GLU A 36 14.25 -3.92 -6.12
C GLU A 36 13.00 -3.05 -6.02
N GLY A 37 11.95 -3.35 -6.80
CA GLY A 37 10.72 -2.56 -6.76
C GLY A 37 10.01 -2.61 -5.41
N MET A 38 9.97 -3.79 -4.78
CA MET A 38 9.47 -3.93 -3.41
C MET A 38 10.32 -3.15 -2.39
N ALA A 39 11.64 -3.18 -2.54
CA ALA A 39 12.54 -2.46 -1.65
C ALA A 39 12.34 -0.94 -1.74
N MET A 40 12.26 -0.39 -2.96
CA MET A 40 11.98 1.04 -3.18
C MET A 40 10.61 1.43 -2.60
N ALA A 41 9.55 0.69 -2.94
CA ALA A 41 8.21 0.97 -2.41
C ALA A 41 8.17 0.92 -0.87
N SER A 42 8.96 0.02 -0.26
CA SER A 42 9.07 -0.07 1.19
C SER A 42 9.77 1.14 1.83
N GLN A 43 10.75 1.73 1.15
CA GLN A 43 11.41 2.96 1.62
C GLN A 43 10.45 4.14 1.57
N GLU A 44 9.80 4.38 0.43
CA GLU A 44 8.86 5.50 0.29
C GLU A 44 7.67 5.39 1.27
N LEU A 45 7.15 4.17 1.48
CA LEU A 45 6.11 3.94 2.49
C LEU A 45 6.59 4.22 3.91
N ALA A 46 7.86 3.91 4.22
CA ALA A 46 8.44 4.22 5.51
C ALA A 46 8.60 5.73 5.70
N ASP A 47 9.06 6.46 4.68
CA ASP A 47 9.22 7.91 4.75
C ASP A 47 7.87 8.61 4.90
N VAL A 48 6.84 8.19 4.16
CA VAL A 48 5.44 8.63 4.38
C VAL A 48 4.99 8.41 5.82
N ALA A 49 5.25 7.23 6.38
CA ALA A 49 4.88 6.92 7.76
C ALA A 49 5.64 7.77 8.77
N ILE A 50 6.95 8.00 8.58
CA ILE A 50 7.79 8.82 9.43
C ILE A 50 7.27 10.26 9.47
N TYR A 51 7.04 10.89 8.33
CA TYR A 51 6.55 12.27 8.31
C TYR A 51 5.12 12.42 8.83
N LEU A 52 4.26 11.41 8.62
CA LEU A 52 2.94 11.39 9.22
C LEU A 52 3.02 11.33 10.75
N LEU A 53 3.87 10.47 11.32
CA LEU A 53 4.09 10.36 12.76
C LEU A 53 4.66 11.66 13.35
N LEU A 54 5.66 12.25 12.68
CA LEU A 54 6.24 13.53 13.10
C LEU A 54 5.21 14.66 13.07
N LEU A 55 4.38 14.71 12.01
CA LEU A 55 3.31 15.71 11.89
C LEU A 55 2.25 15.53 12.98
N ALA A 56 1.83 14.30 13.26
CA ALA A 56 0.89 14.01 14.33
C ALA A 56 1.42 14.46 15.69
N HIS A 57 2.70 14.14 15.98
CA HIS A 57 3.37 14.58 17.19
C HIS A 57 3.43 16.11 17.31
N GLU A 58 3.84 16.82 16.25
CA GLU A 58 3.90 18.29 16.23
C GLU A 58 2.51 18.93 16.42
N LEU A 59 1.44 18.28 15.96
CA LEU A 59 0.06 18.75 16.12
C LEU A 59 -0.58 18.32 17.45
N GLY A 60 0.11 17.51 18.27
CA GLY A 60 -0.44 16.96 19.51
C GLY A 60 -1.59 15.96 19.28
N VAL A 61 -1.59 15.27 18.14
CA VAL A 61 -2.59 14.27 17.77
C VAL A 61 -2.12 12.88 18.20
N ASP A 62 -2.91 12.21 19.01
CA ASP A 62 -2.79 10.76 19.22
C ASP A 62 -3.28 10.05 17.95
N LEU A 63 -2.32 9.69 17.09
CA LEU A 63 -2.62 9.12 15.77
C LEU A 63 -3.26 7.73 15.89
N GLU A 64 -2.86 6.92 16.89
CA GLU A 64 -3.42 5.59 17.10
C GLU A 64 -4.91 5.70 17.46
N GLN A 65 -5.23 6.52 18.47
CA GLN A 65 -6.60 6.75 18.89
C GLN A 65 -7.45 7.34 17.75
N ALA A 66 -6.91 8.30 16.99
CA ALA A 66 -7.60 8.90 15.84
C ALA A 66 -7.91 7.86 14.74
N ILE A 67 -7.00 6.93 14.46
CA ILE A 67 -7.22 5.83 13.51
C ILE A 67 -8.33 4.90 14.02
N LEU A 68 -8.28 4.49 15.29
CA LEU A 68 -9.29 3.60 15.89
C LEU A 68 -10.69 4.21 15.86
N GLU A 69 -10.82 5.50 16.17
CA GLU A 69 -12.08 6.24 16.06
C GLU A 69 -12.57 6.30 14.61
N LYS A 70 -11.66 6.55 13.67
CA LYS A 70 -12.01 6.60 12.25
C LYS A 70 -12.49 5.26 11.71
N LEU A 71 -11.87 4.16 12.13
CA LEU A 71 -12.29 2.80 11.76
C LEU A 71 -13.71 2.51 12.26
N LYS A 72 -14.02 2.82 13.52
CA LYS A 72 -15.38 2.68 14.09
C LYS A 72 -16.42 3.49 13.31
N LEU A 73 -16.10 4.72 12.92
CA LEU A 73 -16.97 5.55 12.08
C LEU A 73 -17.15 4.97 10.67
N ASN A 74 -16.10 4.39 10.09
CA ASN A 74 -16.16 3.79 8.77
C ASN A 74 -17.02 2.52 8.76
N GLU A 75 -16.99 1.70 9.80
CA GLU A 75 -17.86 0.52 9.95
C GLU A 75 -19.34 0.87 9.96
N GLN A 76 -19.70 2.01 10.56
CA GLN A 76 -21.07 2.53 10.55
C GLN A 76 -21.51 3.02 9.17
N ARG A 77 -20.57 3.52 8.34
CA ARG A 77 -20.84 4.04 6.99
C ARG A 77 -20.78 2.96 5.90
N TYR A 78 -19.95 1.94 6.10
CA TYR A 78 -19.74 0.83 5.18
C TYR A 78 -19.72 -0.50 5.96
N PRO A 79 -20.89 -1.15 6.14
CA PRO A 79 -20.92 -2.46 6.76
C PRO A 79 -20.01 -3.44 6.00
N ALA A 80 -19.30 -4.28 6.74
CA ALA A 80 -18.17 -5.13 6.28
C ALA A 80 -18.46 -5.99 5.03
N GLU A 81 -19.72 -6.22 4.69
CA GLU A 81 -20.17 -6.92 3.49
C GLU A 81 -19.75 -6.23 2.18
N LYS A 82 -19.49 -4.91 2.18
CA LYS A 82 -19.08 -4.17 0.97
C LYS A 82 -17.57 -4.10 0.73
N VAL A 83 -16.75 -4.46 1.71
CA VAL A 83 -15.27 -4.25 1.66
C VAL A 83 -14.51 -5.53 1.32
N LYS A 84 -15.03 -6.71 1.68
CA LYS A 84 -14.37 -8.01 1.40
C LYS A 84 -14.15 -8.28 -0.10
N GLY A 85 -14.99 -7.74 -0.98
CA GLY A 85 -14.87 -7.97 -2.43
C GLY A 85 -13.62 -7.36 -3.08
N ARG A 86 -12.98 -6.36 -2.47
CA ARG A 86 -11.84 -5.64 -3.06
C ARG A 86 -10.48 -6.22 -2.66
N TYR A 87 -10.36 -6.72 -1.44
CA TYR A 87 -9.12 -7.36 -0.94
C TYR A 87 -8.93 -8.79 -1.46
N VAL A 88 -10.02 -9.57 -1.56
CA VAL A 88 -9.95 -10.97 -2.02
C VAL A 88 -9.46 -11.08 -3.47
N LYS A 89 -9.76 -10.10 -4.33
CA LYS A 89 -9.25 -10.10 -5.71
C LYS A 89 -7.71 -10.03 -5.78
N TYR A 90 -7.07 -9.23 -4.93
CA TYR A 90 -5.62 -9.12 -4.92
C TYR A 90 -4.94 -10.39 -4.36
N THR A 91 -5.54 -11.01 -3.33
CA THR A 91 -4.97 -12.21 -2.72
C THR A 91 -5.22 -13.48 -3.56
N ALA A 92 -6.35 -13.58 -4.27
CA ALA A 92 -6.68 -14.73 -5.10
C ALA A 92 -5.80 -14.84 -6.36
N LEU A 93 -5.41 -13.71 -6.96
CA LEU A 93 -4.52 -13.69 -8.13
C LEU A 93 -3.07 -14.14 -7.81
N GLN A 94 -2.70 -14.24 -6.53
CA GLN A 94 -1.40 -14.75 -6.09
C GLN A 94 -1.37 -16.29 -5.95
N GLY A 95 -2.53 -16.96 -6.00
CA GLY A 95 -2.65 -18.39 -5.70
C GLY A 95 -2.64 -19.34 -6.91
N GLU A 96 -2.89 -18.86 -8.13
CA GLU A 96 -3.19 -19.74 -9.28
C GLU A 96 -2.01 -20.04 -10.23
N GLU A 97 -0.84 -19.41 -10.10
CA GLU A 97 0.29 -19.64 -11.02
C GLU A 97 1.25 -20.78 -10.65
N ARG A 98 0.98 -21.55 -9.58
CA ARG A 98 1.75 -22.77 -9.27
C ARG A 98 0.98 -24.05 -9.62
N ARG A 99 0.83 -24.31 -10.92
CA ARG A 99 0.73 -25.67 -11.47
C ARG A 99 0.90 -25.67 -12.99
N SER A 100 2.15 -25.73 -13.44
CA SER A 100 2.48 -26.28 -14.76
C SER A 100 2.99 -27.72 -14.55
N PRO A 101 2.43 -28.76 -15.19
CA PRO A 101 3.10 -30.04 -15.28
C PRO A 101 4.11 -29.98 -16.41
N GLU A 102 5.39 -30.10 -16.07
CA GLU A 102 6.46 -30.41 -17.02
C GLU A 102 6.29 -31.84 -17.58
N GLY A 103 6.39 -31.95 -18.90
CA GLY A 103 7.14 -33.00 -19.60
C GLY A 103 6.63 -34.45 -19.56
N SER A 104 6.15 -34.92 -20.71
CA SER A 104 6.45 -36.28 -21.16
C SER A 104 6.89 -36.25 -22.63
N GLY A 105 8.18 -36.48 -22.84
CA GLY A 105 8.67 -36.94 -24.13
C GLY A 105 8.34 -38.43 -24.33
N GLN A 106 8.10 -38.82 -25.58
CA GLN A 106 8.52 -40.07 -26.24
C GLN A 106 7.72 -40.25 -27.53
N GLY A 107 8.41 -40.59 -28.62
CA GLY A 107 7.84 -40.99 -29.91
C GLY A 107 8.72 -40.58 -31.07
#